data_AF-A0A3R7IHH5-F1
#
_entry.id   AF-A0A3R7IHH5-F1
#
_cell.length_a   1.000
_cell.length_b   1.000
_cell.length_c   1.000
_cell.angle_alpha   90.00
_cell.angle_beta   90.00
_cell.angle_gamma   90.00
#
_symmetry.space_group_name_H-M   'P 1'
#
loop_
_entity.id
_entity.type
_entity.pdbx_description
1 polymer ?
#
loop_
_entity_poly.entity_id
_entity_poly.type
_entity_poly.pdbx_seq_one_letter_code
_entity_poly.pdbx_strand_id
1 'polypeptide(L)'
;ALKMLRTDRIEIVQFRVTKEQFKKSLGENGGFKVLLRAQKEGVVSHIGITDHDPSFLAEAIKTGLFSNVIVPYNYVFREAERESFSPSQGA
;
A
#
# COMPACT_ATOMS: atom_id res chain seq x y z
N ALA A 1 7.65 -16.04 -0.26
CA ALA A 1 8.53 -14.87 -0.05
C ALA A 1 9.65 -15.17 0.93
N LEU A 2 9.37 -15.36 2.23
CA LEU A 2 10.37 -15.57 3.30
C LEU A 2 11.47 -16.59 2.97
N LYS A 3 11.10 -17.80 2.54
CA LYS A 3 12.06 -18.84 2.13
C LYS A 3 13.01 -18.39 1.00
N MET A 4 12.52 -17.62 0.03
CA MET A 4 13.33 -17.11 -1.09
C MET A 4 14.28 -16.01 -0.62
N LEU A 5 13.81 -15.15 0.29
CA LEU A 5 14.59 -14.06 0.88
C LEU A 5 15.50 -14.51 2.03
N ARG A 6 15.39 -15.78 2.47
CA ARG A 6 16.16 -16.37 3.59
C ARG A 6 16.08 -15.53 4.87
N THR A 7 14.88 -15.06 5.17
CA THR A 7 14.55 -14.25 6.34
C THR A 7 13.23 -14.74 6.94
N ASP A 8 13.00 -14.46 8.21
CA ASP A 8 11.74 -14.69 8.93
C ASP A 8 10.83 -13.45 8.94
N ARG A 9 11.37 -12.28 8.57
CA ARG A 9 10.67 -10.99 8.55
C ARG A 9 10.76 -10.28 7.21
N ILE A 10 9.68 -9.58 6.87
CA ILE A 10 9.59 -8.61 5.76
C ILE A 10 9.44 -7.23 6.37
N GLU A 11 10.35 -6.32 6.05
CA GLU A 11 10.28 -4.96 6.57
C GLU A 11 9.10 -4.20 5.96
N ILE A 12 8.98 -4.20 4.62
CA ILE A 12 7.89 -3.54 3.91
C ILE A 12 7.27 -4.52 2.92
N VAL A 13 5.96 -4.73 3.02
CA VAL A 13 5.18 -5.41 1.99
C VAL A 13 4.35 -4.40 1.22
N GLN A 14 4.33 -4.51 -0.11
CA GLN A 14 3.48 -3.68 -0.96
C GLN A 14 2.18 -4.43 -1.25
N PHE A 15 1.07 -3.89 -0.78
CA PHE A 15 -0.25 -4.40 -1.08
C PHE A 15 -0.64 -3.98 -2.50
N ARG A 16 -0.61 -4.94 -3.43
CA ARG A 16 -1.01 -4.73 -4.83
C ARG A 16 -2.44 -5.22 -5.04
N VAL A 17 -3.32 -4.32 -5.46
CA VAL A 17 -4.75 -4.59 -5.68
C VAL A 17 -5.28 -3.60 -6.71
N THR A 18 -6.25 -4.01 -7.53
CA THR A 18 -6.90 -3.09 -8.47
C THR A 18 -7.93 -2.20 -7.76
N LYS A 19 -8.29 -1.07 -8.37
CA LYS A 19 -9.31 -0.15 -7.83
C LYS A 19 -10.64 -0.86 -7.55
N GLU A 20 -11.07 -1.75 -8.45
CA GLU A 20 -12.33 -2.50 -8.35
C GLU A 20 -12.31 -3.49 -7.18
N GLN A 21 -11.14 -4.07 -6.90
CA GLN A 21 -10.96 -5.04 -5.83
C GLN A 21 -10.70 -4.39 -4.47
N PHE A 22 -10.27 -3.12 -4.44
CA PHE A 22 -9.80 -2.43 -3.24
C PHE A 22 -10.75 -2.58 -2.05
N LYS A 23 -12.02 -2.18 -2.21
CA LYS A 23 -13.04 -2.26 -1.15
C LYS A 23 -13.25 -3.69 -0.65
N LYS A 24 -13.30 -4.68 -1.55
CA LYS A 24 -13.46 -6.09 -1.19
C LYS A 24 -12.23 -6.59 -0.42
N SER A 25 -11.04 -6.18 -0.83
CA SER A 25 -9.79 -6.65 -0.24
C SER A 25 -9.49 -6.05 1.13
N LEU A 26 -10.15 -4.94 1.49
CA LEU A 26 -10.16 -4.38 2.86
C LEU A 26 -11.22 -5.02 3.78
N GLY A 27 -12.17 -5.79 3.22
CA GLY A 27 -13.22 -6.45 3.97
C GLY A 27 -12.72 -7.56 4.91
N GLU A 28 -13.63 -8.14 5.68
CA GLU A 28 -13.33 -9.14 6.72
C GLU A 28 -12.56 -10.37 6.21
N ASN A 29 -12.89 -10.82 4.99
CA ASN A 29 -12.22 -11.94 4.31
C ASN A 29 -11.22 -11.47 3.24
N GLY A 30 -10.84 -10.19 3.28
CA GLY A 30 -9.95 -9.57 2.30
C GLY A 30 -8.47 -9.80 2.60
N GLY A 31 -7.64 -9.74 1.55
CA GLY A 31 -6.19 -9.96 1.67
C GLY A 31 -5.48 -9.00 2.64
N PHE A 32 -6.04 -7.81 2.87
CA PHE A 32 -5.45 -6.84 3.81
C PHE A 32 -5.48 -7.34 5.27
N LYS A 33 -6.51 -8.11 5.68
CA LYS A 33 -6.58 -8.69 7.02
C LYS A 33 -5.46 -9.69 7.29
N VAL A 34 -5.04 -10.43 6.27
CA VAL A 34 -3.90 -11.35 6.37
C VAL A 34 -2.61 -10.57 6.64
N LEU A 35 -2.41 -9.43 5.97
CA LEU A 35 -1.25 -8.57 6.19
C LEU A 35 -1.26 -7.95 7.60
N LEU A 36 -2.42 -7.48 8.08
CA LEU A 36 -2.55 -6.97 9.46
C LEU A 36 -2.23 -8.04 10.51
N ARG A 37 -2.66 -9.28 10.28
CA ARG A 37 -2.29 -10.40 11.16
C ARG A 37 -0.79 -10.68 11.13
N ALA A 38 -0.20 -10.76 9.95
CA ALA A 38 1.25 -10.94 9.80
C ALA A 38 2.03 -9.78 10.46
N GLN A 39 1.49 -8.57 10.44
CA GLN A 39 2.08 -7.42 11.14
C GLN A 39 2.01 -7.58 12.65
N LYS A 40 0.85 -7.98 13.19
CA LYS A 40 0.67 -8.28 14.62
C LYS A 40 1.60 -9.41 15.10
N GLU A 41 1.86 -10.39 14.24
CA GLU A 41 2.76 -11.53 14.53
C GLU A 41 4.26 -11.18 14.34
N GLY A 42 4.59 -9.96 13.90
CA GLY A 42 5.97 -9.49 13.70
C GLY A 42 6.65 -9.97 12.41
N VAL A 43 5.92 -10.69 11.56
CA VAL A 43 6.41 -11.19 10.26
C VAL A 43 6.51 -10.06 9.24
N VAL A 44 5.63 -9.05 9.33
CA VAL A 44 5.64 -7.84 8.49
C VAL A 44 5.77 -6.62 9.39
N SER A 45 6.56 -5.61 9.03
CA SER A 45 6.66 -4.38 9.83
C SER A 45 5.77 -3.27 9.30
N HIS A 46 5.79 -3.06 7.99
CA HIS A 46 5.10 -1.98 7.31
C HIS A 46 4.30 -2.50 6.11
N ILE A 47 3.12 -1.93 5.91
CA ILE A 47 2.23 -2.28 4.80
C ILE A 47 2.07 -1.04 3.93
N GLY A 48 2.67 -1.06 2.75
CA GLY A 48 2.50 -0.04 1.73
C GLY A 48 1.45 -0.41 0.68
N ILE A 49 1.19 0.50 -0.24
CA ILE A 49 0.38 0.25 -1.44
C ILE A 49 1.12 0.72 -2.70
N THR A 50 0.83 0.05 -3.82
CA THR A 50 1.37 0.45 -5.12
C THR A 50 0.37 0.15 -6.24
N ASP A 51 0.32 1.06 -7.21
CA ASP A 51 -0.42 0.92 -8.46
C ASP A 51 0.18 1.86 -9.52
N HIS A 52 -0.28 1.76 -10.77
CA HIS A 52 0.08 2.68 -11.84
C HIS A 52 -0.83 3.90 -11.93
N ASP A 53 -2.03 3.85 -11.33
CA ASP A 53 -3.01 4.95 -11.30
C ASP A 53 -2.81 5.85 -10.06
N PRO A 54 -2.31 7.09 -10.21
CA PRO A 54 -2.12 8.03 -9.09
C PRO A 54 -3.44 8.48 -8.45
N SER A 55 -4.54 8.52 -9.21
CA SER A 55 -5.86 8.91 -8.69
C SER A 55 -6.40 7.85 -7.74
N PHE A 56 -6.27 6.58 -8.10
CA PHE A 56 -6.57 5.47 -7.19
C PHE A 56 -5.69 5.50 -5.94
N LEU A 57 -4.38 5.71 -6.09
CA LEU A 57 -3.48 5.78 -4.94
C LEU A 57 -3.81 6.95 -4.01
N ALA A 58 -4.24 8.10 -4.56
CA ALA A 58 -4.71 9.23 -3.75
C ALA A 58 -5.95 8.89 -2.91
N GLU A 59 -6.90 8.13 -3.47
CA GLU A 59 -8.05 7.60 -2.72
C GLU A 59 -7.61 6.62 -1.62
N ALA A 60 -6.67 5.72 -1.94
CA ALA A 60 -6.15 4.75 -0.98
C ALA A 60 -5.38 5.39 0.18
N ILE A 61 -4.57 6.42 -0.09
CA ILE A 61 -3.82 7.18 0.94
C ILE A 61 -4.78 7.80 1.96
N LYS A 62 -5.93 8.33 1.52
CA LYS A 62 -6.94 8.94 2.40
C LYS A 62 -7.54 7.97 3.44
N THR A 63 -7.40 6.66 3.24
CA THR A 63 -7.85 5.66 4.22
C THR A 63 -7.00 5.63 5.50
N GLY A 64 -5.76 6.15 5.45
CA GLY A 64 -4.81 6.09 6.57
C GLY A 64 -4.28 4.69 6.89
N LEU A 65 -4.54 3.70 6.02
CA LEU A 65 -4.20 2.29 6.29
C LEU A 65 -2.77 1.90 5.90
N PHE A 66 -2.09 2.72 5.09
CA PHE A 66 -0.79 2.38 4.50
C PHE A 66 0.32 3.29 5.03
N SER A 67 1.48 2.70 5.33
CA SER A 67 2.65 3.43 5.84
C SER A 67 3.45 4.14 4.76
N ASN A 68 3.33 3.68 3.51
CA ASN A 68 4.10 4.20 2.37
C ASN A 68 3.36 3.92 1.06
N VAL A 69 3.72 4.65 0.02
CA VAL A 69 3.19 4.49 -1.34
C VAL A 69 4.33 4.38 -2.35
N ILE A 70 4.17 3.52 -3.36
CA ILE A 70 5.02 3.50 -4.55
C ILE A 70 4.14 3.82 -5.76
N VAL A 71 4.47 4.90 -6.46
CA VAL A 71 3.75 5.43 -7.62
C VAL A 71 4.73 5.76 -8.75
N PRO A 72 4.37 5.56 -10.04
CA PRO A 72 5.20 6.00 -11.15
C PRO A 72 5.41 7.51 -11.13
N TYR A 73 6.67 7.94 -11.14
CA TYR A 73 7.03 9.34 -11.19
C TYR A 73 8.38 9.53 -11.88
N ASN A 74 8.44 10.43 -12.87
CA ASN A 74 9.69 10.90 -13.47
C ASN A 74 9.47 12.24 -14.18
N TYR A 75 10.50 12.75 -14.87
CA TYR A 75 10.43 14.03 -15.59
C TYR A 75 9.26 14.12 -16.58
N VAL A 76 8.90 13.02 -17.24
CA VAL A 76 7.82 12.95 -18.23
C VAL A 76 6.47 12.63 -17.55
N PHE A 77 6.47 11.81 -16.51
CA PHE A 77 5.27 11.34 -15.82
C PHE A 77 5.17 11.98 -14.43
N ARG A 78 4.50 13.13 -14.34
CA ARG A 78 4.35 13.94 -13.10
C ARG A 78 2.94 13.95 -12.51
N GLU A 79 2.05 13.06 -12.95
CA GLU A 79 0.65 13.03 -12.52
C GLU A 79 0.49 12.84 -11.00
N ALA A 80 1.37 12.04 -10.38
CA ALA A 80 1.39 11.83 -8.94
C ALA A 80 1.56 13.13 -8.12
N GLU A 81 2.20 14.17 -8.67
CA GLU A 81 2.32 15.46 -7.98
C GLU A 81 0.98 16.15 -7.77
N ARG A 82 0.09 16.05 -8.76
CA ARG A 82 -1.24 16.68 -8.70
C ARG A 82 -2.19 15.87 -7.83
N GLU A 83 -2.19 14.56 -8.02
CA GLU A 83 -3.21 13.69 -7.42
C GLU A 83 -2.81 13.18 -6.03
N SER A 84 -1.54 12.82 -5.81
CA SER A 84 -1.13 12.01 -4.65
C SER A 84 -0.22 12.73 -3.66
N PHE A 85 0.57 13.72 -4.10
CA PHE A 85 1.56 14.38 -3.24
C PHE A 85 1.00 15.57 -2.43
N SER A 86 -0.32 15.84 -2.53
CA SER A 86 -0.95 16.80 -1.64
C SER A 86 -0.75 16.35 -0.19
N PRO A 87 -0.21 17.21 0.70
CA PRO A 87 0.06 16.82 2.07
C PRO A 87 -1.23 16.34 2.71
N SER A 88 -1.26 15.09 3.16
CA SER A 88 -2.20 14.67 4.19
C SER A 88 -1.98 15.62 5.36
N GLN A 89 -2.92 16.55 5.58
CA GLN A 89 -2.97 17.30 6.83
C GLN A 89 -3.15 16.26 7.93
N GLY A 90 -2.06 15.97 8.64
CA GLY A 90 -2.11 15.18 9.86
C GLY A 90 -3.00 15.93 10.85
N ALA A 91 -4.05 15.26 11.30
CA ALA A 91 -4.70 15.54 12.57
C ALA A 91 -4.00 14.74 13.66
#